data_AF-G4ZWQ4-F1
#
_entry.id   AF-G4ZWQ4-F1
#
_cell.length_a   1.000
_cell.length_b   1.000
_cell.length_c   1.000
_cell.angle_alpha   90.00
_cell.angle_beta   90.00
_cell.angle_gamma   90.00
#
_symmetry.space_group_name_H-M   'P 1'
#
loop_
_entity.id
_entity.type
_entity.pdbx_description
1 polymer ?
#
loop_
_entity_poly.entity_id
_entity_poly.type
_entity_poly.pdbx_seq_one_letter_code
_entity_poly.pdbx_strand_id
1 'polypeptide(L)'
;RKSLITIQTGVVFDSAPFMRFYSSVIKQPDSSYAIGSAAWVVFAGAHPKNALNKVSSFCDVEMQDPSGSISTVLTDVHWDLRYHWQRHLISESKNKCEWNIRPGGRTSVPDTYRFVHRGYSKNLLGKLKEYTATSNTFTVTA
;
A
#
# COMPACT_ATOMS: atom_id res chain seq x y z
N ARG A 1 -26.15 -26.92 -1.47
CA ARG A 1 -25.47 -27.26 -0.19
C ARG A 1 -25.70 -26.10 0.79
N LYS A 2 -26.23 -26.33 2.00
CA LYS A 2 -26.64 -25.27 2.96
C LYS A 2 -25.67 -25.02 4.12
N SER A 3 -24.49 -25.62 4.14
CA SER A 3 -23.45 -25.31 5.12
C SER A 3 -22.08 -25.62 4.54
N LEU A 4 -21.20 -24.62 4.53
CA LEU A 4 -19.77 -24.77 4.29
C LEU A 4 -19.08 -24.55 5.64
N ILE A 5 -18.31 -25.51 6.10
CA ILE A 5 -17.50 -25.39 7.32
C ILE A 5 -16.18 -24.70 6.95
N THR A 6 -15.75 -23.72 7.75
CA THR A 6 -14.42 -23.09 7.65
C THR A 6 -13.71 -23.14 8.99
N ILE A 7 -12.46 -23.58 8.97
CA ILE A 7 -11.54 -23.58 10.13
C ILE A 7 -10.44 -22.52 9.99
N GLN A 8 -10.50 -21.72 8.92
CA GLN A 8 -9.57 -20.61 8.70
C GLN A 8 -9.97 -19.43 9.58
N THR A 9 -9.03 -18.96 10.40
CA THR A 9 -9.29 -17.85 11.33
C THR A 9 -9.53 -16.53 10.58
N GLY A 10 -10.42 -15.73 11.17
CA GLY A 10 -10.65 -14.34 10.79
C GLY A 10 -9.61 -13.40 11.40
N VAL A 11 -9.80 -12.10 11.17
CA VAL A 11 -9.02 -11.06 11.85
C VAL A 11 -9.63 -10.82 13.23
N VAL A 12 -8.84 -10.98 14.28
CA VAL A 12 -9.30 -10.70 15.66
C VAL A 12 -9.33 -9.18 15.87
N PHE A 13 -8.17 -8.54 15.78
CA PHE A 13 -7.97 -7.09 15.80
C PHE A 13 -6.64 -6.73 15.13
N ASP A 14 -6.43 -5.45 14.87
CA ASP A 14 -5.18 -4.87 14.41
C ASP A 14 -4.68 -3.83 15.43
N SER A 15 -3.37 -3.58 15.45
CA SER A 15 -2.76 -2.45 16.16
C SER A 15 -1.91 -1.62 15.22
N ALA A 16 -1.93 -0.30 15.40
CA ALA A 16 -0.94 0.59 14.82
C ALA A 16 0.39 0.47 15.61
N PRO A 17 1.54 0.85 15.03
CA PRO A 17 2.79 0.87 15.77
C PRO A 17 2.71 1.77 16.99
N PHE A 18 3.51 1.48 18.03
CA PHE A 18 3.49 2.22 19.29
C PHE A 18 3.62 3.74 19.08
N MET A 19 2.68 4.50 19.64
CA MET A 19 2.56 5.97 19.50
C MET A 19 2.50 6.47 18.04
N ARG A 20 2.05 5.63 17.11
CA ARG A 20 1.87 5.95 15.68
C ARG A 20 0.46 5.58 15.21
N PHE A 21 0.17 5.91 13.95
CA PHE A 21 -1.12 5.67 13.31
C PHE A 21 -1.01 4.62 12.20
N TYR A 22 -2.13 4.03 11.81
CA TYR A 22 -2.21 3.17 10.62
C TYR A 22 -1.78 3.87 9.32
N SER A 23 -1.85 5.21 9.29
CA SER A 23 -1.38 6.03 8.18
C SER A 23 0.13 6.27 8.15
N SER A 24 0.90 5.67 9.06
CA SER A 24 2.34 5.93 9.18
C SER A 24 3.16 5.14 8.16
N VAL A 25 4.23 5.76 7.65
CA VAL A 25 5.22 5.09 6.81
C VAL A 25 6.33 4.53 7.71
N ILE A 26 6.56 3.22 7.66
CA ILE A 26 7.62 2.53 8.41
C ILE A 26 8.97 2.74 7.71
N LYS A 27 9.01 2.60 6.38
CA LYS A 27 10.17 2.92 5.56
C LYS A 27 9.73 3.66 4.31
N GLN A 28 10.27 4.87 4.13
CA GLN A 28 10.06 5.72 2.96
C GLN A 28 10.76 5.14 1.72
N PRO A 29 10.29 5.45 0.50
CA PRO A 29 11.09 5.23 -0.69
C PRO A 29 12.35 6.08 -0.66
N ASP A 30 13.40 5.62 -1.36
CA ASP A 30 14.55 6.46 -1.69
C ASP A 30 14.10 7.65 -2.55
N SER A 31 14.88 8.73 -2.57
CA SER A 31 14.49 9.98 -3.24
C SER A 31 14.44 9.88 -4.76
N SER A 32 15.13 8.90 -5.35
CA SER A 32 15.16 8.71 -6.80
C SER A 32 15.44 7.26 -7.19
N TYR A 33 14.92 6.86 -8.35
CA TYR A 33 15.10 5.53 -8.94
C TYR A 33 15.31 5.62 -10.44
N ALA A 34 16.22 4.83 -10.99
CA ALA A 34 16.39 4.73 -12.44
C ALA A 34 15.34 3.80 -13.07
N ILE A 35 14.98 4.06 -14.32
CA ILE A 35 14.24 3.09 -15.13
C ILE A 35 15.05 1.78 -15.20
N GLY A 36 14.38 0.66 -15.00
CA GLY A 36 14.98 -0.67 -14.83
C GLY A 36 15.13 -1.12 -13.38
N SER A 37 14.93 -0.23 -12.40
CA SER A 37 14.99 -0.55 -10.97
C SER A 37 13.60 -0.80 -10.36
N ALA A 38 13.57 -1.09 -9.04
CA ALA A 38 12.34 -1.28 -8.28
C ALA A 38 12.24 -0.28 -7.14
N ALA A 39 11.23 0.59 -7.20
CA ALA A 39 10.88 1.50 -6.12
C ALA A 39 9.97 0.81 -5.12
N TRP A 40 10.12 1.08 -3.83
CA TRP A 40 9.26 0.48 -2.82
C TRP A 40 9.15 1.32 -1.55
N VAL A 41 8.11 1.03 -0.79
CA VAL A 41 7.78 1.67 0.49
C VAL A 41 7.17 0.62 1.42
N VAL A 42 7.30 0.82 2.73
CA VAL A 42 6.61 0.00 3.73
C VAL A 42 5.75 0.89 4.61
N PHE A 43 4.45 0.66 4.58
CA PHE A 43 3.48 1.32 5.46
C PHE A 43 3.16 0.45 6.68
N ALA A 44 2.80 1.12 7.77
CA ALA A 44 1.94 0.53 8.78
C ALA A 44 0.55 0.27 8.18
N GLY A 45 -0.27 -0.54 8.84
CA GLY A 45 -1.63 -0.82 8.36
C GLY A 45 -2.26 -2.00 9.07
N ALA A 46 -3.29 -2.55 8.45
CA ALA A 46 -4.13 -3.62 8.99
C ALA A 46 -4.17 -4.85 8.06
N HIS A 47 -4.81 -5.93 8.51
CA HIS A 47 -4.94 -7.14 7.70
C HIS A 47 -5.87 -6.92 6.47
N PRO A 48 -5.47 -7.31 5.24
CA PRO A 48 -6.27 -7.11 4.01
C PRO A 48 -7.61 -7.88 3.95
N LYS A 49 -7.88 -8.78 4.91
CA LYS A 49 -9.18 -9.46 5.03
C LYS A 49 -10.27 -8.50 5.51
N ASN A 50 -9.92 -7.41 6.18
CA ASN A 50 -10.89 -6.45 6.68
C ASN A 50 -11.53 -5.67 5.52
N ALA A 51 -12.85 -5.80 5.35
CA ALA A 51 -13.63 -5.10 4.33
C ALA A 51 -13.00 -5.17 2.92
N LEU A 52 -12.47 -6.33 2.53
CA LEU A 52 -11.80 -6.54 1.24
C LEU A 52 -12.63 -6.03 0.05
N ASN A 53 -13.95 -6.24 0.09
CA ASN A 53 -14.88 -5.79 -0.95
C ASN A 53 -15.12 -4.27 -1.01
N LYS A 54 -14.58 -3.51 -0.05
CA LYS A 54 -14.66 -2.04 -0.01
C LYS A 54 -13.33 -1.37 -0.36
N VAL A 55 -12.25 -2.14 -0.47
CA VAL A 55 -10.93 -1.59 -0.83
C VAL A 55 -10.82 -1.60 -2.36
N SER A 56 -10.68 -0.41 -2.94
CA SER A 56 -10.53 -0.25 -4.40
C SER A 56 -9.17 -0.72 -4.90
N SER A 57 -8.12 -0.46 -4.11
CA SER A 57 -6.74 -0.91 -4.32
C SER A 57 -5.99 -0.76 -2.99
N PHE A 58 -5.15 -1.74 -2.65
CA PHE A 58 -4.29 -1.71 -1.47
C PHE A 58 -3.04 -0.89 -1.69
N CYS A 59 -2.65 -0.67 -2.94
CA CYS A 59 -1.39 -0.03 -3.29
C CYS A 59 -1.53 0.72 -4.60
N ASP A 60 -1.23 2.01 -4.58
CA ASP A 60 -1.23 2.85 -5.77
C ASP A 60 0.11 3.56 -5.93
N VAL A 61 0.43 3.89 -7.18
CA VAL A 61 1.42 4.90 -7.54
C VAL A 61 0.68 6.09 -8.11
N GLU A 62 0.92 7.25 -7.52
CA GLU A 62 0.44 8.54 -8.01
C GLU A 62 1.60 9.31 -8.62
N MET A 63 1.35 9.98 -9.74
CA MET A 63 2.27 10.90 -10.40
C MET A 63 1.86 12.33 -10.05
N GLN A 64 2.85 13.16 -9.72
CA GLN A 64 2.68 14.59 -9.52
C GLN A 64 3.25 15.32 -10.73
N ASP A 65 2.39 15.98 -11.49
CA ASP A 65 2.81 16.72 -12.68
C ASP A 65 3.53 18.04 -12.29
N PRO A 66 4.16 18.76 -13.25
CA PRO A 66 4.83 20.02 -12.98
C PRO A 66 3.93 21.15 -12.44
N SER A 67 2.60 21.05 -12.61
CA SER A 67 1.64 21.99 -12.05
C SER A 67 1.28 21.67 -10.58
N GLY A 68 1.73 20.52 -10.08
CA GLY A 68 1.40 20.00 -8.75
C GLY A 68 0.11 19.17 -8.71
N SER A 69 -0.53 18.91 -9.86
CA SER A 69 -1.69 18.03 -9.94
C SER A 69 -1.27 16.59 -9.71
N ILE A 70 -2.12 15.82 -9.03
CA ILE A 70 -1.84 14.45 -8.65
C ILE A 70 -2.84 13.51 -9.32
N SER A 71 -2.33 12.49 -9.98
CA SER A 71 -3.17 11.46 -10.61
C SER A 71 -2.64 10.06 -10.34
N THR A 72 -3.55 9.12 -10.11
CA THR A 72 -3.19 7.70 -9.95
C THR A 72 -2.81 7.12 -11.30
N VAL A 73 -1.59 6.62 -11.42
CA VAL A 73 -1.03 6.07 -12.66
C VAL A 73 -0.84 4.56 -12.62
N LEU A 74 -0.75 3.98 -11.42
CA LEU A 74 -0.79 2.53 -11.20
C LEU A 74 -1.61 2.20 -9.95
N THR A 75 -2.21 1.04 -9.96
CA THR A 75 -2.93 0.40 -8.85
C THR A 75 -2.54 -1.08 -8.79
N ASP A 76 -2.95 -1.80 -7.75
CA ASP A 76 -2.60 -3.21 -7.53
C ASP A 76 -3.16 -4.20 -8.58
N VAL A 77 -3.95 -3.72 -9.55
CA VAL A 77 -4.37 -4.50 -10.73
C VAL A 77 -3.31 -4.51 -11.85
N HIS A 78 -2.36 -3.57 -11.80
CA HIS A 78 -1.33 -3.43 -12.82
C HIS A 78 -0.17 -4.38 -12.53
N TRP A 79 0.35 -5.00 -13.59
CA TRP A 79 1.43 -5.99 -13.50
C TRP A 79 2.69 -5.48 -12.79
N ASP A 80 2.97 -4.18 -12.94
CA ASP A 80 4.19 -3.55 -12.45
C ASP A 80 4.13 -3.19 -10.96
N LEU A 81 2.95 -3.23 -10.34
CA LEU A 81 2.77 -2.86 -8.95
C LEU A 81 2.39 -4.09 -8.12
N ARG A 82 3.16 -4.33 -7.06
CA ARG A 82 2.97 -5.46 -6.15
C ARG A 82 2.67 -4.96 -4.76
N TYR A 83 1.65 -5.57 -4.17
CA TYR A 83 1.31 -5.38 -2.77
C TYR A 83 1.65 -6.65 -1.98
N HIS A 84 2.42 -6.48 -0.91
CA HIS A 84 2.76 -7.56 0.02
C HIS A 84 2.31 -7.18 1.43
N TRP A 85 1.56 -8.08 2.05
CA TRP A 85 1.19 -7.98 3.45
C TRP A 85 2.00 -8.95 4.29
N GLN A 86 2.50 -8.48 5.44
CA GLN A 86 3.17 -9.33 6.41
C GLN A 86 2.74 -8.97 7.84
N ARG A 87 2.40 -9.99 8.64
CA ARG A 87 2.20 -9.83 10.09
C ARG A 87 3.48 -9.32 10.74
N HIS A 88 3.36 -8.32 11.60
CA HIS A 88 4.45 -7.83 12.45
C HIS A 88 4.02 -7.85 13.92
N LEU A 89 4.89 -8.34 14.80
CA LEU A 89 4.56 -8.57 16.21
C LEU A 89 3.24 -9.36 16.35
N ILE A 90 2.40 -9.01 17.34
CA ILE A 90 1.16 -9.73 17.66
C ILE A 90 0.03 -9.31 16.71
N SER A 91 -0.15 -8.01 16.52
CA SER A 91 -1.32 -7.44 15.83
C SER A 91 -1.00 -6.30 14.86
N GLU A 92 0.28 -5.93 14.72
CA GLU A 92 0.71 -4.95 13.72
C GLU A 92 0.88 -5.61 12.34
N SER A 93 1.04 -4.81 11.29
CA SER A 93 1.39 -5.33 9.98
C SER A 93 2.28 -4.38 9.18
N LYS A 94 3.08 -4.98 8.30
CA LYS A 94 3.88 -4.29 7.29
C LYS A 94 3.19 -4.47 5.94
N ASN A 95 2.97 -3.35 5.27
CA ASN A 95 2.26 -3.24 4.00
C ASN A 95 3.25 -2.69 2.98
N LYS A 96 3.90 -3.59 2.23
CA LYS A 96 4.90 -3.22 1.24
C LYS A 96 4.24 -2.99 -0.12
N CYS A 97 4.47 -1.82 -0.66
CA CYS A 97 4.21 -1.50 -2.06
C CYS A 97 5.54 -1.55 -2.83
N GLU A 98 5.56 -2.24 -3.96
CA GLU A 98 6.75 -2.37 -4.81
C GLU A 98 6.36 -2.14 -6.27
N TRP A 99 6.95 -1.11 -6.87
CA TRP A 99 6.80 -0.79 -8.29
C TRP A 99 8.06 -1.20 -9.05
N ASN A 100 7.90 -2.12 -9.99
CA ASN A 100 8.92 -2.47 -10.98
C ASN A 100 8.90 -1.45 -12.14
N ILE A 101 9.88 -0.55 -12.19
CA ILE A 101 9.95 0.55 -13.16
C ILE A 101 10.54 0.00 -14.47
N ARG A 102 9.77 -0.77 -15.24
CA ARG A 102 10.30 -1.49 -16.41
C ARG A 102 10.67 -0.56 -17.57
N PRO A 103 11.79 -0.81 -18.28
CA PRO A 103 12.09 -0.11 -19.53
C PRO A 103 10.96 -0.29 -20.55
N GLY A 104 10.55 0.80 -21.20
CA GLY A 104 9.46 0.81 -22.18
C GLY A 104 8.05 0.75 -21.57
N GLY A 105 7.91 0.76 -20.25
CA GLY A 105 6.62 0.85 -19.58
C GLY A 105 5.97 2.23 -19.78
N ARG A 106 4.67 2.27 -20.06
CA ARG A 106 3.93 3.53 -20.31
C ARG A 106 4.02 4.53 -19.14
N THR A 107 4.07 4.02 -17.91
CA THR A 107 4.18 4.82 -16.69
C THR A 107 5.62 4.97 -16.21
N SER A 108 6.56 4.20 -16.77
CA SER A 108 7.97 4.20 -16.38
C SER A 108 8.73 5.29 -17.12
N VAL A 109 8.35 6.54 -16.86
CA VAL A 109 8.92 7.74 -17.49
C VAL A 109 9.54 8.65 -16.42
N PRO A 110 10.48 9.53 -16.79
CA PRO A 110 11.05 10.46 -15.83
C PRO A 110 10.01 11.48 -15.34
N ASP A 111 9.63 11.38 -14.07
CA ASP A 111 8.70 12.29 -13.40
C ASP A 111 8.77 12.12 -11.87
N THR A 112 7.91 12.81 -11.12
CA THR A 112 7.77 12.70 -9.67
C THR A 112 6.58 11.81 -9.30
N TYR A 113 6.82 10.86 -8.41
CA TYR A 113 5.84 9.87 -7.99
C TYR A 113 5.75 9.77 -6.47
N ARG A 114 4.67 9.17 -5.98
CA ARG A 114 4.51 8.75 -4.58
C ARG A 114 3.65 7.50 -4.51
N PHE A 115 3.80 6.74 -3.42
CA PHE A 115 2.96 5.59 -3.13
C PHE A 115 1.80 5.98 -2.22
N VAL A 116 0.66 5.31 -2.40
CA VAL A 116 -0.50 5.39 -1.50
C VAL A 116 -0.94 4.00 -1.09
N HIS A 117 -1.17 3.81 0.21
CA HIS A 117 -1.72 2.58 0.77
C HIS A 117 -3.04 2.89 1.49
N ARG A 118 -4.04 2.01 1.33
CA ARG A 118 -5.36 2.17 1.94
C ARG A 118 -5.83 0.85 2.54
N GLY A 119 -6.71 0.93 3.54
CA GLY A 119 -7.29 -0.26 4.13
C GLY A 119 -8.27 0.05 5.26
N TYR A 120 -8.72 -1.02 5.92
CA TYR A 120 -9.62 -0.96 7.07
C TYR A 120 -8.97 -1.63 8.28
N SER A 121 -8.79 -0.87 9.35
CA SER A 121 -8.34 -1.40 10.64
C SER A 121 -9.50 -1.95 11.45
N LYS A 122 -9.28 -3.03 12.20
CA LYS A 122 -10.28 -3.61 13.10
C LYS A 122 -9.86 -3.44 14.56
N ASN A 123 -10.67 -2.74 15.36
CA ASN A 123 -10.41 -2.64 16.80
C ASN A 123 -10.92 -3.89 17.57
N LEU A 124 -10.63 -3.96 18.87
CA LEU A 124 -11.00 -5.10 19.72
C LEU A 124 -12.53 -5.32 19.84
N LEU A 125 -13.33 -4.28 19.61
CA LEU A 125 -14.80 -4.35 19.54
C LEU A 125 -15.32 -4.78 18.16
N GLY A 126 -14.41 -5.08 17.23
CA GLY A 126 -14.75 -5.47 15.86
C GLY A 126 -15.15 -4.33 14.92
N LYS A 127 -15.08 -3.07 15.37
CA LYS A 127 -15.39 -1.90 14.54
C LYS A 127 -14.29 -1.71 13.49
N LEU A 128 -14.71 -1.58 12.25
CA LEU A 128 -13.84 -1.26 11.13
C LEU A 128 -13.69 0.25 10.97
N LYS A 129 -12.46 0.72 10.75
CA LYS A 129 -12.16 2.12 10.44
C LYS A 129 -11.22 2.21 9.25
N GLU A 130 -11.65 2.95 8.22
CA GLU A 130 -10.86 3.26 7.04
C GLU A 130 -9.64 4.11 7.39
N TYR A 131 -8.54 3.89 6.67
CA TYR A 131 -7.35 4.73 6.72
C TYR A 131 -6.67 4.80 5.34
N THR A 132 -5.91 5.87 5.15
CA THR A 132 -5.03 6.08 4.00
C THR A 132 -3.67 6.56 4.48
N ALA A 133 -2.61 6.09 3.85
CA ALA A 133 -1.22 6.47 4.07
C ALA A 133 -0.58 6.89 2.75
N THR A 134 0.26 7.92 2.77
CA THR A 134 0.95 8.45 1.59
C THR A 134 2.44 8.57 1.90
N SER A 135 3.29 8.11 0.99
CA SER A 135 4.74 8.23 1.13
C SER A 135 5.22 9.65 0.84
N ASN A 136 6.50 9.91 1.12
CA ASN A 136 7.20 11.02 0.47
C ASN A 136 7.22 10.82 -1.05
N THR A 137 7.41 11.90 -1.79
CA THR A 137 7.66 11.84 -3.23
C THR A 137 9.07 11.34 -3.54
N PHE A 138 9.23 10.75 -4.71
CA PHE A 138 10.51 10.32 -5.28
C PHE A 138 10.50 10.57 -6.79
N THR A 139 11.66 10.72 -7.40
CA THR A 139 11.78 10.90 -8.85
C THR A 139 12.14 9.60 -9.56
N VAL A 140 11.61 9.42 -10.76
CA VAL A 140 12.13 8.43 -11.71
C VAL A 140 13.07 9.15 -12.67
N THR A 141 14.22 8.55 -12.94
CA THR A 141 15.21 9.06 -13.89
C THR A 141 15.38 8.11 -15.05
N ALA A 142 15.81 8.63 -16.20
CA ALA A 142 16.18 7.82 -17.36
C ALA A 142 17.27 6.80 -17.03
#